data_AF-A0AA92I369-F1
#
_entry.id   AF-A0AA92I369-F1
#
_cell.length_a   1.000
_cell.length_b   1.000
_cell.length_c   1.000
_cell.angle_alpha   90.00
_cell.angle_beta   90.00
_cell.angle_gamma   90.00
#
_symmetry.space_group_name_H-M   'P 1'
#
loop_
_entity.id
_entity.type
_entity.pdbx_description
1 polymer ?
#
loop_
_entity_poly.entity_id
_entity_poly.type
_entity_poly.pdbx_seq_one_letter_code
_entity_poly.pdbx_strand_id
1 'polypeptide(L)'
;MTTGPLTAGKTPATVITGFLGAGKTTLIRSLLEQAAGRRLALIINEFGDVGIDGEILRACGDPTCSEDDVIELANGCLCCTVADDFVPAIEKLLARPQPPEHIIIETSGLALPKPLVQAFHWPAIKTRVTVDGVVAVVDAAAAAEGRFAPDPAALAAQAAEAGQLDHETPVEEVFEDQLLCADLIVVNKTDLVGAADLAKVEDLIRAAMAEGGMAEGGTGREAKILRASNGKVDPVVLLGVGAGAEDDLANRPSHHDEEEGHDHDDFTSFVVELGPQPDPAALAKTLERVAAAHGVLRLKGFIDVPGKPMRLLVQGVGTRIQTHFDRFWKPDEPRRSRLVVIGETGLDRDAVTAALS
;
A
#
# COMPACT_ATOMS: atom_id res chain seq x y z
N MET A 1 -29.58 12.60 -18.24
CA MET A 1 -30.03 12.90 -16.87
C MET A 1 -28.98 13.81 -16.26
N THR A 2 -29.40 14.97 -15.77
CA THR A 2 -28.56 16.07 -15.29
C THR A 2 -27.80 15.67 -14.03
N THR A 3 -26.46 15.76 -14.06
CA THR A 3 -25.58 15.63 -12.92
C THR A 3 -25.86 16.76 -11.93
N GLY A 4 -26.45 16.40 -10.77
CA GLY A 4 -26.58 17.32 -9.65
C GLY A 4 -25.20 17.64 -9.05
N PRO A 5 -25.05 18.78 -8.35
CA PRO A 5 -23.78 19.13 -7.71
C PRO A 5 -23.47 18.09 -6.63
N LEU A 6 -22.28 17.50 -6.68
CA LEU A 6 -21.72 16.68 -5.59
C LEU A 6 -21.74 17.53 -4.32
N THR A 7 -22.54 17.13 -3.34
CA THR A 7 -22.54 17.70 -1.99
C THR A 7 -21.12 17.59 -1.40
N ALA A 8 -20.68 18.62 -0.67
CA ALA A 8 -19.39 18.69 0.01
C ALA A 8 -19.19 17.54 1.02
N GLY A 9 -18.75 16.39 0.52
CA GLY A 9 -18.45 15.18 1.28
C GLY A 9 -17.04 14.67 1.01
N LYS A 10 -16.58 13.71 1.80
CA LYS A 10 -15.26 13.07 1.63
C LYS A 10 -15.17 12.37 0.26
N THR A 11 -14.01 12.42 -0.39
CA THR A 11 -13.74 11.63 -1.59
C THR A 11 -13.67 10.14 -1.22
N PRO A 12 -14.43 9.26 -1.89
CA PRO A 12 -14.35 7.82 -1.63
C PRO A 12 -13.05 7.23 -2.19
N ALA A 13 -12.48 6.27 -1.46
CA ALA A 13 -11.33 5.48 -1.87
C ALA A 13 -11.63 3.98 -1.79
N THR A 14 -11.31 3.22 -2.85
CA THR A 14 -11.42 1.76 -2.85
C THR A 14 -10.01 1.17 -2.80
N VAL A 15 -9.78 0.30 -1.82
CA VAL A 15 -8.54 -0.46 -1.68
C VAL A 15 -8.68 -1.77 -2.45
N ILE A 16 -7.75 -2.07 -3.35
CA ILE A 16 -7.69 -3.34 -4.08
C ILE A 16 -6.46 -4.10 -3.59
N THR A 17 -6.70 -5.27 -3.00
CA THR A 17 -5.67 -6.15 -2.44
C THR A 17 -5.77 -7.56 -3.05
N GLY A 18 -4.81 -8.43 -2.74
CA GLY A 18 -4.71 -9.77 -3.29
C GLY A 18 -3.30 -10.10 -3.76
N PHE A 19 -3.00 -11.39 -3.87
CA PHE A 19 -1.67 -11.89 -4.23
C PHE A 19 -1.17 -11.44 -5.60
N LEU A 20 0.16 -11.51 -5.77
CA LEU A 20 0.80 -11.28 -7.07
C LEU A 20 0.19 -12.22 -8.11
N GLY A 21 -0.15 -11.68 -9.28
CA GLY A 21 -0.74 -12.46 -10.37
C GLY A 21 -2.23 -12.78 -10.22
N ALA A 22 -2.91 -12.40 -9.13
CA ALA A 22 -4.37 -12.57 -8.99
C ALA A 22 -5.20 -11.77 -10.02
N GLY A 23 -4.57 -10.78 -10.66
CA GLY A 23 -5.15 -9.96 -11.73
C GLY A 23 -5.71 -8.62 -11.25
N LYS A 24 -5.15 -8.06 -10.16
CA LYS A 24 -5.44 -6.70 -9.66
C LYS A 24 -5.27 -5.63 -10.75
N THR A 25 -4.10 -5.57 -11.40
CA THR A 25 -3.81 -4.66 -12.51
C THR A 25 -4.80 -4.81 -13.67
N THR A 26 -5.21 -6.05 -13.99
CA THR A 26 -6.20 -6.32 -15.04
C THR A 26 -7.59 -5.85 -14.65
N LEU A 27 -7.99 -6.03 -13.39
CA LEU A 27 -9.24 -5.53 -12.83
C LEU A 27 -9.29 -3.99 -12.86
N ILE A 28 -8.22 -3.34 -12.40
CA ILE A 28 -8.08 -1.87 -12.41
C ILE A 28 -8.15 -1.33 -13.83
N ARG A 29 -7.43 -1.94 -14.77
CA ARG A 29 -7.51 -1.55 -16.17
C ARG A 29 -8.93 -1.66 -16.72
N SER A 30 -9.60 -2.80 -16.48
CA SER A 30 -10.98 -2.99 -16.94
C SER A 30 -11.94 -1.98 -16.33
N LEU A 31 -11.69 -1.56 -15.08
CA LEU A 31 -12.44 -0.53 -14.37
C LEU A 31 -12.23 0.86 -14.99
N LEU A 32 -10.99 1.23 -15.32
CA LEU A 32 -10.67 2.51 -15.97
C LEU A 32 -11.31 2.59 -17.36
N GLU A 33 -11.25 1.53 -18.16
CA GLU A 33 -11.90 1.46 -19.49
C GLU A 33 -13.43 1.62 -19.42
N GLN A 34 -14.04 1.22 -18.29
CA GLN A 34 -15.49 1.29 -18.07
C GLN A 34 -15.92 2.51 -17.23
N ALA A 35 -14.99 3.40 -16.86
CA ALA A 35 -15.25 4.52 -15.97
C ALA A 35 -16.25 5.55 -16.53
N ALA A 36 -16.56 5.48 -17.83
CA ALA A 36 -17.61 6.26 -18.50
C ALA A 36 -17.56 7.78 -18.21
N GLY A 37 -16.35 8.33 -18.10
CA GLY A 37 -16.10 9.75 -17.84
C GLY A 37 -16.05 10.15 -16.36
N ARG A 38 -16.12 9.21 -15.41
CA ARG A 38 -15.81 9.46 -13.98
C ARG A 38 -14.34 9.83 -13.84
N ARG A 39 -14.04 10.85 -13.02
CA ARG A 39 -12.66 11.24 -12.71
C ARG A 39 -12.11 10.32 -11.63
N LEU A 40 -11.40 9.28 -12.04
CA LEU A 40 -10.74 8.35 -11.13
C LEU A 40 -9.28 8.76 -10.97
N ALA A 41 -8.74 8.62 -9.74
CA ALA A 41 -7.31 8.68 -9.51
C ALA A 41 -6.82 7.31 -9.03
N LEU A 42 -5.62 6.91 -9.43
CA LEU A 42 -5.01 5.64 -9.04
C LEU A 42 -3.74 5.88 -8.23
N ILE A 43 -3.63 5.20 -7.09
CA ILE A 43 -2.43 5.10 -6.28
C ILE A 43 -1.96 3.64 -6.34
N ILE A 44 -0.76 3.39 -6.88
CA ILE A 44 -0.17 2.06 -6.94
C ILE A 44 0.91 1.97 -5.88
N ASN A 45 0.80 1.04 -4.95
CA ASN A 45 1.85 0.75 -3.98
C ASN A 45 2.50 -0.61 -4.32
N GLU A 46 3.64 -0.57 -5.00
CA GLU A 46 4.42 -1.76 -5.40
C GLU A 46 5.88 -1.66 -4.92
N PHE A 47 6.54 -2.82 -4.76
CA PHE A 47 7.98 -2.96 -4.51
C PHE A 47 8.71 -3.25 -5.84
N GLY A 48 9.84 -2.58 -6.10
CA GLY A 48 10.76 -2.92 -7.20
C GLY A 48 11.10 -1.74 -8.15
N ASP A 49 12.27 -1.83 -8.81
CA ASP A 49 12.89 -0.75 -9.61
C ASP A 49 12.34 -0.60 -11.04
N VAL A 50 11.25 -1.27 -11.40
CA VAL A 50 10.58 -1.11 -12.70
C VAL A 50 9.07 -1.27 -12.51
N GLY A 51 8.36 -0.16 -12.47
CA GLY A 51 6.89 -0.09 -12.49
C GLY A 51 6.32 -0.55 -13.82
N ILE A 52 6.38 -1.86 -14.09
CA ILE A 52 5.75 -2.48 -15.27
C ILE A 52 4.25 -2.17 -15.27
N ASP A 53 3.62 -2.12 -14.10
CA ASP A 53 2.19 -1.87 -13.94
C ASP A 53 1.81 -0.40 -14.19
N GLY A 54 2.66 0.55 -13.76
CA GLY A 54 2.51 1.97 -14.08
C GLY A 54 2.62 2.23 -15.58
N GLU A 55 3.57 1.61 -16.28
CA GLU A 55 3.70 1.72 -17.74
C GLU A 55 2.55 1.04 -18.50
N ILE A 56 2.06 -0.11 -18.04
CA ILE A 56 0.91 -0.82 -18.63
C ILE A 56 -0.36 0.05 -18.55
N LEU A 57 -0.56 0.79 -17.47
CA LEU A 57 -1.69 1.69 -17.28
C LEU A 57 -1.50 3.02 -18.04
N ARG A 58 -0.27 3.55 -18.13
CA ARG A 58 0.07 4.72 -18.97
C ARG A 58 -0.10 4.45 -20.46
N ALA A 59 0.12 3.21 -20.91
CA ALA A 59 -0.05 2.79 -22.30
C ALA A 59 -1.50 2.74 -22.79
N CYS A 60 -2.49 2.98 -21.90
CA CYS A 60 -3.90 2.79 -22.22
C CYS A 60 -4.49 3.84 -23.18
N GLY A 61 -3.77 4.93 -23.49
CA GLY A 61 -4.09 5.81 -24.62
C GLY A 61 -5.51 6.42 -24.62
N ASP A 62 -6.20 6.40 -23.48
CA ASP A 62 -7.52 7.01 -23.33
C ASP A 62 -7.33 8.52 -23.18
N PRO A 63 -7.93 9.37 -24.05
CA PRO A 63 -7.86 10.82 -23.93
C PRO A 63 -8.44 11.38 -22.62
N THR A 64 -9.10 10.56 -21.80
CA THR A 64 -9.61 10.93 -20.48
C THR A 64 -8.70 10.58 -19.29
N CYS A 65 -7.65 9.78 -19.49
CA CYS A 65 -6.69 9.43 -18.44
C CYS A 65 -5.38 10.18 -18.69
N SER A 66 -5.16 11.29 -17.96
CA SER A 66 -3.94 12.09 -18.02
C SER A 66 -2.82 11.46 -17.19
N GLU A 67 -1.55 11.76 -17.51
CA GLU A 67 -0.39 11.30 -16.72
C GLU A 67 -0.45 11.73 -15.24
N ASP A 68 -1.26 12.75 -14.92
CA ASP A 68 -1.48 13.26 -13.57
C ASP A 68 -2.51 12.43 -12.76
N ASP A 69 -3.22 11.49 -13.38
CA ASP A 69 -4.26 10.66 -12.75
C ASP A 69 -3.71 9.38 -12.09
N VAL A 70 -2.46 9.02 -12.40
CA VAL A 70 -1.76 7.85 -11.83
C VAL A 70 -0.58 8.32 -10.99
N ILE A 71 -0.66 8.07 -9.68
CA ILE A 71 0.44 8.30 -8.74
C ILE A 71 1.02 6.95 -8.33
N GLU A 72 2.30 6.79 -8.60
CA GLU A 72 3.04 5.58 -8.26
C GLU A 72 3.85 5.84 -6.97
N LEU A 73 3.69 4.96 -5.98
CA LEU A 73 4.42 4.99 -4.72
C LEU A 73 5.51 3.91 -4.75
N ALA A 74 6.77 4.33 -4.92
CA ALA A 74 7.93 3.45 -5.11
C ALA A 74 8.40 2.69 -3.84
N ASN A 75 7.62 2.67 -2.77
CA ASN A 75 8.11 2.17 -1.47
C ASN A 75 7.60 0.79 -1.07
N GLY A 76 6.59 0.23 -1.76
CA GLY A 76 5.97 -1.09 -1.56
C GLY A 76 5.46 -1.48 -0.16
N CYS A 77 5.95 -0.85 0.91
CA CYS A 77 5.68 -1.17 2.30
C CYS A 77 4.60 -0.21 2.81
N LEU A 78 3.36 -0.50 2.41
CA LEU A 78 2.15 0.15 2.91
C LEU A 78 1.78 -0.27 4.33
N CYS A 79 2.62 -1.08 4.97
CA CYS A 79 2.54 -1.47 6.37
C CYS A 79 3.63 -0.80 7.24
N CYS A 80 4.78 -0.35 6.67
CA CYS A 80 5.92 0.10 7.47
C CYS A 80 6.44 1.53 7.19
N THR A 81 5.95 2.23 6.13
CA THR A 81 6.40 3.60 5.77
C THR A 81 5.30 4.54 5.27
N VAL A 82 4.06 4.27 5.68
CA VAL A 82 2.85 4.79 5.06
C VAL A 82 2.76 6.32 5.10
N ALA A 83 3.28 7.00 6.13
CA ALA A 83 2.96 8.40 6.35
C ALA A 83 3.60 9.37 5.34
N ASP A 84 4.85 9.12 4.95
CA ASP A 84 5.66 10.15 4.27
C ASP A 84 5.31 10.34 2.79
N ASP A 85 4.81 9.31 2.11
CA ASP A 85 4.48 9.39 0.68
C ASP A 85 2.96 9.22 0.40
N PHE A 86 2.20 8.57 1.29
CA PHE A 86 0.74 8.40 1.11
C PHE A 86 -0.05 9.69 1.36
N VAL A 87 0.21 10.39 2.48
CA VAL A 87 -0.49 11.64 2.80
C VAL A 87 -0.22 12.70 1.71
N PRO A 88 1.03 12.97 1.29
CA PRO A 88 1.28 13.94 0.25
C PRO A 88 0.68 13.55 -1.11
N ALA A 89 0.60 12.25 -1.44
CA ALA A 89 -0.05 11.79 -2.67
C ALA A 89 -1.55 12.11 -2.66
N ILE A 90 -2.25 11.77 -1.57
CA ILE A 90 -3.66 12.11 -1.39
C ILE A 90 -3.86 13.63 -1.44
N GLU A 91 -3.02 14.40 -0.76
CA GLU A 91 -3.07 15.87 -0.78
C GLU A 91 -2.90 16.45 -2.17
N LYS A 92 -1.94 15.93 -2.94
CA LYS A 92 -1.68 16.33 -4.32
C LYS A 92 -2.89 16.07 -5.21
N LEU A 93 -3.54 14.92 -5.07
CA LEU A 93 -4.75 14.58 -5.84
C LEU A 93 -5.92 15.52 -5.52
N LEU A 94 -6.15 15.78 -4.23
CA LEU A 94 -7.25 16.61 -3.77
C LEU A 94 -7.04 18.11 -4.04
N ALA A 95 -5.78 18.55 -4.16
CA ALA A 95 -5.44 19.94 -4.47
C ALA A 95 -5.61 20.31 -5.96
N ARG A 96 -5.97 19.35 -6.83
CA ARG A 96 -6.15 19.61 -8.27
C ARG A 96 -7.36 20.54 -8.50
N PRO A 97 -7.34 21.38 -9.55
CA PRO A 97 -8.49 22.25 -9.90
C PRO A 97 -9.79 21.45 -10.10
N GLN A 98 -9.65 20.22 -10.56
CA GLN A 98 -10.70 19.23 -10.70
C GLN A 98 -10.26 17.97 -9.94
N PRO A 99 -10.58 17.87 -8.63
CA PRO A 99 -10.19 16.70 -7.84
C PRO A 99 -10.93 15.45 -8.32
N PRO A 100 -10.36 14.25 -8.08
CA PRO A 100 -11.01 13.00 -8.46
C PRO A 100 -12.32 12.80 -7.70
N GLU A 101 -13.25 12.13 -8.37
CA GLU A 101 -14.53 11.68 -7.80
C GLU A 101 -14.36 10.38 -7.01
N HIS A 102 -13.30 9.60 -7.27
CA HIS A 102 -12.97 8.37 -6.57
C HIS A 102 -11.47 8.08 -6.65
N ILE A 103 -10.88 7.56 -5.59
CA ILE A 103 -9.47 7.14 -5.54
C ILE A 103 -9.40 5.61 -5.49
N ILE A 104 -8.65 4.99 -6.38
CA ILE A 104 -8.35 3.56 -6.36
C ILE A 104 -6.96 3.40 -5.77
N ILE A 105 -6.79 2.51 -4.80
CA ILE A 105 -5.50 2.24 -4.17
C ILE A 105 -5.19 0.76 -4.35
N GLU A 106 -4.16 0.45 -5.12
CA GLU A 106 -3.65 -0.90 -5.27
C GLU A 106 -2.57 -1.18 -4.22
N THR A 107 -2.71 -2.28 -3.49
CA THR A 107 -1.68 -2.78 -2.57
C THR A 107 -0.78 -3.78 -3.27
N SER A 108 0.44 -3.96 -2.77
CA SER A 108 1.34 -5.02 -3.25
C SER A 108 0.77 -6.41 -2.91
N GLY A 109 1.30 -7.45 -3.55
CA GLY A 109 0.80 -8.82 -3.42
C GLY A 109 0.75 -9.36 -1.99
N LEU A 110 1.68 -8.90 -1.16
CA LEU A 110 1.85 -9.32 0.24
C LEU A 110 1.49 -8.22 1.25
N ALA A 111 1.04 -7.05 0.78
CA ALA A 111 0.63 -5.99 1.68
C ALA A 111 -0.71 -6.32 2.33
N LEU A 112 -0.77 -6.14 3.65
CA LEU A 112 -2.00 -6.27 4.41
C LEU A 112 -2.85 -5.00 4.22
N PRO A 113 -4.15 -5.14 3.92
CA PRO A 113 -5.04 -4.00 3.74
C PRO A 113 -5.35 -3.25 5.05
N LYS A 114 -5.32 -3.92 6.21
CA LYS A 114 -5.74 -3.33 7.49
C LYS A 114 -4.88 -2.11 7.92
N PRO A 115 -3.52 -2.15 7.87
CA PRO A 115 -2.70 -0.97 8.14
C PRO A 115 -2.96 0.20 7.18
N LEU A 116 -3.23 -0.07 5.90
CA LEU A 116 -3.60 0.97 4.94
C LEU A 116 -4.94 1.61 5.33
N VAL A 117 -5.94 0.81 5.68
CA VAL A 117 -7.26 1.32 6.08
C VAL A 117 -7.15 2.16 7.35
N GLN A 118 -6.29 1.78 8.32
CA GLN A 118 -5.99 2.58 9.51
C GLN A 118 -5.42 3.96 9.18
N ALA A 119 -4.61 4.10 8.12
CA ALA A 119 -4.04 5.38 7.71
C ALA A 119 -5.10 6.46 7.38
N PHE A 120 -6.33 6.04 7.03
CA PHE A 120 -7.44 6.97 6.80
C PHE A 120 -7.93 7.67 8.08
N HIS A 121 -7.56 7.17 9.27
CA HIS A 121 -7.82 7.86 10.53
C HIS A 121 -6.88 9.02 10.81
N TRP A 122 -5.80 9.18 10.05
CA TRP A 122 -4.90 10.31 10.26
C TRP A 122 -5.60 11.65 10.06
N PRO A 123 -5.32 12.67 10.90
CA PRO A 123 -6.02 13.95 10.84
C PRO A 123 -6.03 14.61 9.46
N ALA A 124 -4.95 14.44 8.68
CA ALA A 124 -4.81 14.99 7.34
C ALA A 124 -5.74 14.30 6.31
N ILE A 125 -6.09 13.03 6.50
CA ILE A 125 -6.89 12.24 5.54
C ILE A 125 -8.34 12.14 6.02
N LYS A 126 -8.56 11.89 7.31
CA LYS A 126 -9.86 11.56 7.93
C LYS A 126 -10.99 12.50 7.56
N THR A 127 -10.72 13.79 7.38
CA THR A 127 -11.73 14.80 7.07
C THR A 127 -12.04 14.95 5.57
N ARG A 128 -11.20 14.37 4.70
CA ARG A 128 -11.23 14.57 3.25
C ARG A 128 -11.49 13.31 2.45
N VAL A 129 -11.13 12.13 2.95
CA VAL A 129 -11.25 10.86 2.23
C VAL A 129 -11.90 9.81 3.15
N THR A 130 -12.66 8.90 2.56
CA THR A 130 -13.29 7.75 3.25
C THR A 130 -13.03 6.47 2.47
N VAL A 131 -12.94 5.32 3.14
CA VAL A 131 -12.75 4.04 2.46
C VAL A 131 -14.11 3.48 2.06
N ASP A 132 -14.42 3.59 0.76
CA ASP A 132 -15.61 3.03 0.14
C ASP A 132 -15.70 1.52 0.38
N GLY A 133 -14.57 0.82 0.26
CA GLY A 133 -14.45 -0.59 0.60
C GLY A 133 -13.08 -1.16 0.26
N VAL A 134 -12.82 -2.34 0.81
CA VAL A 134 -11.67 -3.19 0.51
C VAL A 134 -12.11 -4.32 -0.42
N VAL A 135 -11.45 -4.46 -1.55
CA VAL A 135 -11.70 -5.49 -2.56
C VAL A 135 -10.52 -6.45 -2.59
N ALA A 136 -10.73 -7.70 -2.17
CA ALA A 136 -9.72 -8.75 -2.31
C ALA A 136 -9.88 -9.49 -3.64
N VAL A 137 -8.81 -9.61 -4.42
CA VAL A 137 -8.79 -10.33 -5.69
C VAL A 137 -8.12 -11.68 -5.49
N VAL A 138 -8.84 -12.76 -5.81
CA VAL A 138 -8.39 -14.14 -5.66
C VAL A 138 -8.24 -14.79 -7.02
N ASP A 139 -7.11 -15.46 -7.27
CA ASP A 139 -6.91 -16.26 -8.48
C ASP A 139 -7.62 -17.61 -8.35
N ALA A 140 -8.70 -17.83 -9.13
CA ALA A 140 -9.44 -19.08 -9.07
C ALA A 140 -8.60 -20.30 -9.50
N ALA A 141 -7.68 -20.14 -10.46
CA ALA A 141 -6.86 -21.24 -10.95
C ALA A 141 -5.79 -21.64 -9.94
N ALA A 142 -5.12 -20.65 -9.32
CA ALA A 142 -4.16 -20.94 -8.26
C ALA A 142 -4.86 -21.54 -7.03
N ALA A 143 -5.95 -20.93 -6.57
CA ALA A 143 -6.67 -21.38 -5.37
C ALA A 143 -7.25 -22.80 -5.54
N ALA A 144 -7.72 -23.15 -6.74
CA ALA A 144 -8.21 -24.50 -7.04
C ALA A 144 -7.14 -25.59 -6.87
N GLU A 145 -5.87 -25.23 -7.05
CA GLU A 145 -4.71 -26.11 -6.87
C GLU A 145 -4.14 -26.07 -5.43
N GLY A 146 -4.80 -25.34 -4.51
CA GLY A 146 -4.31 -25.13 -3.15
C GLY A 146 -3.12 -24.18 -3.07
N ARG A 147 -2.99 -23.27 -4.05
CA ARG A 147 -1.93 -22.24 -4.10
C ARG A 147 -2.56 -20.85 -3.99
N PHE A 148 -1.90 -19.92 -3.31
CA PHE A 148 -2.38 -18.53 -3.18
C PHE A 148 -1.84 -17.60 -4.27
N ALA A 149 -0.73 -17.99 -4.91
CA ALA A 149 -0.12 -17.30 -6.03
C ALA A 149 0.25 -18.28 -7.16
N PRO A 150 0.24 -17.84 -8.42
CA PRO A 150 0.62 -18.67 -9.56
C PRO A 150 2.13 -19.00 -9.58
N ASP A 151 2.97 -18.14 -8.99
CA ASP A 151 4.43 -18.30 -8.94
C ASP A 151 4.94 -18.12 -7.48
N PRO A 152 5.20 -19.23 -6.77
CA PRO A 152 5.77 -19.20 -5.42
C PRO A 152 7.17 -18.56 -5.34
N ALA A 153 7.96 -18.60 -6.40
CA ALA A 153 9.30 -18.01 -6.40
C ALA A 153 9.24 -16.48 -6.50
N ALA A 154 8.33 -15.95 -7.32
CA ALA A 154 8.06 -14.52 -7.36
C ALA A 154 7.49 -14.00 -6.04
N LEU A 155 6.64 -14.80 -5.37
CA LEU A 155 6.13 -14.48 -4.04
C LEU A 155 7.24 -14.42 -2.99
N ALA A 156 8.15 -15.41 -2.99
CA ALA A 156 9.29 -15.42 -2.09
C ALA A 156 10.25 -14.24 -2.34
N ALA A 157 10.44 -13.82 -3.58
CA ALA A 157 11.21 -12.63 -3.92
C ALA A 157 10.54 -11.36 -3.37
N GLN A 158 9.22 -11.23 -3.51
CA GLN A 158 8.47 -10.10 -2.98
C GLN A 158 8.50 -10.05 -1.44
N ALA A 159 8.41 -11.20 -0.76
CA ALA A 159 8.55 -11.28 0.70
C ALA A 159 9.95 -10.84 1.15
N ALA A 160 10.98 -11.27 0.40
CA ALA A 160 12.36 -10.88 0.66
C ALA A 160 12.60 -9.36 0.53
N GLU A 161 12.00 -8.75 -0.49
CA GLU A 161 12.09 -7.30 -0.76
C GLU A 161 11.23 -6.47 0.20
N ALA A 162 10.08 -7.01 0.64
CA ALA A 162 9.22 -6.37 1.63
C ALA A 162 9.84 -6.31 3.04
N GLY A 163 11.01 -6.92 3.24
CA GLY A 163 11.64 -7.01 4.55
C GLY A 163 10.93 -8.00 5.49
N GLN A 164 10.00 -8.81 4.96
CA GLN A 164 9.30 -9.88 5.68
C GLN A 164 10.19 -11.12 5.89
N LEU A 165 11.52 -11.00 5.76
CA LEU A 165 12.48 -12.10 5.98
C LEU A 165 12.58 -12.52 7.45
N ASP A 166 12.12 -11.68 8.39
CA ASP A 166 12.15 -11.94 9.84
C ASP A 166 10.75 -12.24 10.43
N HIS A 167 9.67 -12.07 9.66
CA HIS A 167 8.32 -12.41 10.10
C HIS A 167 7.97 -13.78 9.52
N GLU A 168 7.98 -14.82 10.34
CA GLU A 168 7.56 -16.18 10.00
C GLU A 168 6.04 -16.28 9.74
N THR A 169 5.37 -15.22 9.29
CA THR A 169 3.94 -15.24 8.99
C THR A 169 3.70 -16.13 7.76
N PRO A 170 2.98 -17.25 7.89
CA PRO A 170 2.60 -18.10 6.78
C PRO A 170 1.85 -17.31 5.71
N VAL A 171 2.10 -17.65 4.44
CA VAL A 171 1.41 -17.05 3.28
C VAL A 171 -0.11 -17.23 3.38
N GLU A 172 -0.50 -18.34 3.99
CA GLU A 172 -1.87 -18.70 4.35
C GLU A 172 -2.52 -17.62 5.23
N GLU A 173 -1.84 -17.15 6.27
CA GLU A 173 -2.36 -16.13 7.20
C GLU A 173 -2.50 -14.76 6.50
N VAL A 174 -1.56 -14.41 5.62
CA VAL A 174 -1.67 -13.19 4.80
C VAL A 174 -2.87 -13.26 3.86
N PHE A 175 -3.16 -14.44 3.30
CA PHE A 175 -4.35 -14.66 2.48
C PHE A 175 -5.63 -14.52 3.29
N GLU A 176 -5.70 -15.15 4.45
CA GLU A 176 -6.83 -15.03 5.35
C GLU A 176 -7.07 -13.57 5.75
N ASP A 177 -6.04 -12.82 6.13
CA ASP A 177 -6.15 -11.42 6.49
C ASP A 177 -6.64 -10.51 5.35
N GLN A 178 -6.20 -10.78 4.12
CA GLN A 178 -6.71 -10.08 2.94
C GLN A 178 -8.21 -10.34 2.75
N LEU A 179 -8.69 -11.57 3.00
CA LEU A 179 -10.10 -11.92 2.90
C LEU A 179 -10.93 -11.33 4.07
N LEU A 180 -10.45 -11.45 5.30
CA LEU A 180 -11.13 -10.97 6.52
C LEU A 180 -11.29 -9.45 6.51
N CYS A 181 -10.32 -8.75 5.92
CA CYS A 181 -10.40 -7.31 5.73
C CYS A 181 -11.31 -6.92 4.56
N ALA A 182 -11.67 -7.82 3.64
CA ALA A 182 -12.42 -7.47 2.44
C ALA A 182 -13.90 -7.15 2.72
N ASP A 183 -14.46 -6.17 2.02
CA ASP A 183 -15.90 -5.95 1.86
C ASP A 183 -16.46 -6.73 0.67
N LEU A 184 -15.59 -6.96 -0.32
CA LEU A 184 -15.90 -7.64 -1.57
C LEU A 184 -14.73 -8.54 -1.97
N ILE A 185 -15.05 -9.77 -2.35
CA ILE A 185 -14.06 -10.75 -2.82
C ILE A 185 -14.34 -11.02 -4.29
N VAL A 186 -13.37 -10.72 -5.15
CA VAL A 186 -13.42 -10.99 -6.59
C VAL A 186 -12.61 -12.25 -6.88
N VAL A 187 -13.30 -13.35 -7.12
CA VAL A 187 -12.72 -14.60 -7.63
C VAL A 187 -12.52 -14.44 -9.13
N ASN A 188 -11.29 -14.13 -9.53
CA ASN A 188 -10.91 -13.82 -10.90
C ASN A 188 -10.36 -15.06 -11.63
N LYS A 189 -10.23 -14.98 -12.95
CA LYS A 189 -9.78 -16.07 -13.84
C LYS A 189 -10.69 -17.30 -13.80
N THR A 190 -11.98 -17.11 -13.57
CA THR A 190 -12.96 -18.21 -13.55
C THR A 190 -13.08 -18.93 -14.89
N ASP A 191 -12.60 -18.32 -15.97
CA ASP A 191 -12.50 -18.92 -17.30
C ASP A 191 -11.45 -20.04 -17.42
N LEU A 192 -10.52 -20.14 -16.45
CA LEU A 192 -9.47 -21.15 -16.43
C LEU A 192 -9.82 -22.39 -15.62
N VAL A 193 -10.97 -22.40 -14.91
CA VAL A 193 -11.35 -23.49 -14.00
C VAL A 193 -12.74 -24.03 -14.31
N GLY A 194 -12.95 -25.31 -14.01
CA GLY A 194 -14.26 -25.95 -14.11
C GLY A 194 -15.19 -25.59 -12.94
N ALA A 195 -16.49 -25.87 -13.08
CA ALA A 195 -17.48 -25.56 -12.05
C ALA A 195 -17.20 -26.24 -10.69
N ALA A 196 -16.64 -27.45 -10.70
CA ALA A 196 -16.28 -28.16 -9.48
C ALA A 196 -15.12 -27.49 -8.74
N ASP A 197 -14.12 -27.01 -9.47
CA ASP A 197 -12.97 -26.32 -8.88
C ASP A 197 -13.35 -24.94 -8.37
N LEU A 198 -14.22 -24.23 -9.09
CA LEU A 198 -14.77 -22.96 -8.63
C LEU A 198 -15.55 -23.10 -7.32
N ALA A 199 -16.33 -24.17 -7.16
CA ALA A 199 -17.02 -24.46 -5.91
C ALA A 199 -16.02 -24.69 -4.77
N LYS A 200 -14.93 -25.44 -5.01
CA LYS A 200 -13.87 -25.64 -4.00
C LYS A 200 -13.22 -24.32 -3.59
N VAL A 201 -12.97 -23.40 -4.52
CA VAL A 201 -12.39 -22.08 -4.21
C VAL A 201 -13.34 -21.25 -3.36
N GLU A 202 -14.63 -21.26 -3.68
CA GLU A 202 -15.63 -20.55 -2.86
C GLU A 202 -15.77 -21.17 -1.46
N ASP A 203 -15.70 -22.50 -1.35
CA ASP A 203 -15.70 -23.20 -0.06
C ASP A 203 -14.43 -22.87 0.74
N LEU A 204 -13.26 -22.80 0.10
CA LEU A 204 -11.99 -22.38 0.72
C LEU A 204 -12.10 -20.96 1.28
N ILE A 205 -12.63 -20.01 0.49
CA ILE A 205 -12.85 -18.63 0.93
C ILE A 205 -13.81 -18.59 2.12
N ARG A 206 -14.91 -19.34 2.06
CA ARG A 206 -15.88 -19.39 3.17
C ARG A 206 -15.28 -19.99 4.43
N ALA A 207 -14.44 -21.02 4.30
CA ALA A 207 -13.74 -21.64 5.42
C ALA A 207 -12.77 -20.66 6.08
N ALA A 208 -11.91 -20.00 5.28
CA ALA A 208 -11.00 -18.96 5.76
C ALA A 208 -11.73 -17.84 6.53
N MET A 209 -12.85 -17.36 5.98
CA MET A 209 -13.68 -16.34 6.65
C MET A 209 -14.32 -16.85 7.94
N ALA A 210 -14.74 -18.12 7.98
CA ALA A 210 -15.32 -18.71 9.18
C ALA A 210 -14.28 -18.94 10.29
N GLU A 211 -13.09 -19.44 9.93
CA GLU A 211 -11.99 -19.75 10.84
C GLU A 211 -11.37 -18.49 11.46
N GLY A 212 -11.23 -17.41 10.69
CA GLY A 212 -10.72 -16.11 11.14
C GLY A 212 -11.68 -15.30 12.03
N GLY A 213 -12.60 -15.95 12.76
CA GLY A 213 -13.44 -15.30 13.77
C GLY A 213 -14.74 -14.66 13.26
N MET A 214 -15.14 -14.89 12.00
CA MET A 214 -16.45 -14.42 11.51
C MET A 214 -17.59 -15.42 11.77
N ALA A 215 -17.30 -16.62 12.27
CA ALA A 215 -18.30 -17.60 12.64
C ALA A 215 -18.54 -17.66 14.17
N GLU A 216 -19.80 -17.41 14.54
CA GLU A 216 -20.43 -17.60 15.87
C GLU A 216 -19.98 -16.66 17.01
N GLY A 217 -20.38 -15.39 16.91
CA GLY A 217 -20.40 -14.44 18.03
C GLY A 217 -19.90 -13.03 17.68
N GLY A 218 -19.12 -12.91 16.61
CA GLY A 218 -18.69 -11.65 16.01
C GLY A 218 -19.76 -11.02 15.12
N THR A 219 -19.66 -9.71 14.88
CA THR A 219 -20.66 -8.88 14.19
C THR A 219 -20.77 -9.18 12.69
N GLY A 220 -21.36 -10.33 12.32
CA GLY A 220 -22.22 -10.55 11.13
C GLY A 220 -21.82 -9.96 9.77
N ARG A 221 -20.54 -9.81 9.47
CA ARG A 221 -20.06 -9.17 8.25
C ARG A 221 -19.72 -10.26 7.23
N GLU A 222 -20.53 -10.42 6.19
CA GLU A 222 -20.24 -11.40 5.12
C GLU A 222 -19.75 -10.65 3.89
N ALA A 223 -18.45 -10.78 3.57
CA ALA A 223 -17.91 -10.24 2.32
C ALA A 223 -18.60 -10.93 1.14
N LYS A 224 -19.07 -10.15 0.16
CA LYS A 224 -19.73 -10.74 -1.01
C LYS A 224 -18.69 -11.32 -1.95
N ILE A 225 -18.93 -12.55 -2.42
CA ILE A 225 -18.10 -13.20 -3.43
C ILE A 225 -18.67 -12.89 -4.82
N LEU A 226 -17.83 -12.38 -5.72
CA LEU A 226 -18.12 -12.14 -7.13
C LEU A 226 -17.16 -12.93 -7.99
N ARG A 227 -17.70 -13.51 -9.06
CA ARG A 227 -16.94 -14.22 -10.07
C ARG A 227 -16.57 -13.26 -11.20
N ALA A 228 -15.31 -13.31 -11.64
CA ALA A 228 -14.82 -12.51 -12.74
C ALA A 228 -13.92 -13.32 -13.68
N SER A 229 -13.99 -12.97 -14.95
CA SER A 229 -13.06 -13.45 -15.98
C SER A 229 -12.38 -12.24 -16.59
N ASN A 230 -11.06 -12.29 -16.80
CA ASN A 230 -10.28 -11.19 -17.37
C ASN A 230 -10.46 -9.85 -16.63
N GLY A 231 -10.63 -9.88 -15.30
CA GLY A 231 -10.84 -8.67 -14.49
C GLY A 231 -12.14 -7.92 -14.78
N LYS A 232 -13.10 -8.51 -15.51
CA LYS A 232 -14.35 -7.84 -15.86
C LYS A 232 -15.34 -7.91 -14.70
N VAL A 233 -15.48 -6.78 -14.01
CA VAL A 233 -16.53 -6.53 -13.01
C VAL A 233 -17.15 -5.16 -13.31
N ASP A 234 -18.44 -5.01 -13.05
CA ASP A 234 -19.14 -3.74 -13.23
C ASP A 234 -18.56 -2.67 -12.25
N PRO A 235 -18.12 -1.50 -12.74
CA PRO A 235 -17.60 -0.42 -11.91
C PRO A 235 -18.53 0.03 -10.80
N VAL A 236 -19.85 -0.05 -10.99
CA VAL A 236 -20.84 0.33 -9.97
C VAL A 236 -20.78 -0.61 -8.77
N VAL A 237 -20.41 -1.87 -9.00
CA VAL A 237 -20.29 -2.88 -7.95
C VAL A 237 -18.95 -2.78 -7.24
N LEU A 238 -17.87 -2.43 -7.95
CA LEU A 238 -16.54 -2.23 -7.36
C LEU A 238 -16.40 -0.87 -6.64
N LEU A 239 -17.02 0.18 -7.17
CA LEU A 239 -16.92 1.56 -6.71
C LEU A 239 -18.30 2.06 -6.27
N GLY A 240 -18.63 1.84 -5.00
CA GLY A 240 -19.97 2.06 -4.44
C GLY A 240 -20.33 1.07 -3.34
N VAL A 241 -19.33 0.44 -2.73
CA VAL A 241 -19.53 -0.49 -1.61
C VAL A 241 -20.09 0.26 -0.40
N GLY A 242 -19.65 1.52 -0.19
CA GLY A 242 -20.15 2.40 0.85
C GLY A 242 -19.95 1.88 2.27
N ALA A 243 -18.93 1.05 2.50
CA ALA A 243 -18.68 0.39 3.76
C ALA A 243 -18.16 1.33 4.86
N GLY A 244 -17.42 2.39 4.49
CA GLY A 244 -16.71 3.21 5.48
C GLY A 244 -15.72 2.33 6.26
N ALA A 245 -14.89 1.57 5.54
CA ALA A 245 -14.12 0.48 6.12
C ALA A 245 -13.21 0.90 7.28
N GLU A 246 -12.76 2.16 7.27
CA GLU A 246 -11.98 2.75 8.35
C GLU A 246 -12.74 2.80 9.68
N ASP A 247 -14.05 3.05 9.67
CA ASP A 247 -14.86 3.16 10.90
C ASP A 247 -15.23 1.78 11.50
N ASP A 248 -14.94 0.68 10.78
CA ASP A 248 -15.30 -0.71 11.12
C ASP A 248 -14.07 -1.62 11.36
N LEU A 249 -12.89 -1.03 11.59
CA LEU A 249 -11.64 -1.78 11.75
C LEU A 249 -11.64 -2.79 12.90
N ALA A 250 -12.38 -2.52 13.98
CA ALA A 250 -12.48 -3.40 15.15
C ALA A 250 -13.18 -4.74 14.84
N ASN A 251 -13.97 -4.81 13.75
CA ASN A 251 -14.68 -6.01 13.33
C ASN A 251 -13.99 -6.70 12.13
N ARG A 252 -12.75 -6.33 11.83
CA ARG A 252 -11.91 -6.92 10.79
C ARG A 252 -10.72 -7.60 11.46
N PRO A 253 -10.91 -8.81 12.02
CA PRO A 253 -9.84 -9.54 12.69
C PRO A 253 -8.72 -9.83 11.69
N SER A 254 -7.51 -9.91 12.21
CA SER A 254 -6.31 -10.26 11.47
C SER A 254 -5.43 -11.10 12.38
N HIS A 255 -4.71 -12.08 11.82
CA HIS A 255 -3.71 -12.86 12.58
C HIS A 255 -2.66 -11.95 13.22
N HIS A 256 -2.44 -10.78 12.62
CA HIS A 256 -1.55 -9.74 13.12
C HIS A 256 -2.17 -8.88 14.25
N ASP A 257 -3.39 -9.19 14.72
CA ASP A 257 -3.98 -8.57 15.91
C ASP A 257 -3.65 -9.33 17.21
N GLU A 258 -3.42 -10.65 17.15
CA GLU A 258 -3.25 -11.54 18.31
C GLU A 258 -1.78 -11.78 18.69
N GLU A 259 -0.83 -11.37 17.86
CA GLU A 259 0.57 -11.24 18.27
C GLU A 259 0.67 -10.10 19.29
N GLU A 260 0.77 -10.44 20.59
CA GLU A 260 1.11 -9.51 21.68
C GLU A 260 2.44 -8.79 21.34
N GLY A 261 2.38 -7.72 20.55
CA GLY A 261 3.56 -6.99 20.06
C GLY A 261 3.37 -6.15 18.79
N HIS A 262 2.14 -5.98 18.28
CA HIS A 262 1.85 -5.07 17.17
C HIS A 262 0.73 -4.08 17.49
N ASP A 263 0.73 -3.54 18.72
CA ASP A 263 0.12 -2.24 18.93
C ASP A 263 0.91 -1.24 18.05
N HIS A 264 0.23 -0.53 17.16
CA HIS A 264 0.84 0.47 16.28
C HIS A 264 1.38 1.71 17.03
N ASP A 265 1.65 1.57 18.33
CA ASP A 265 2.44 2.43 19.20
C ASP A 265 3.87 1.91 19.44
N ASP A 266 4.31 0.80 18.80
CA ASP A 266 5.64 0.18 19.02
C ASP A 266 6.80 0.79 18.21
N PHE A 267 6.56 1.84 17.44
CA PHE A 267 7.63 2.54 16.72
C PHE A 267 7.59 4.04 16.97
N THR A 268 8.75 4.63 17.24
CA THR A 268 8.92 6.08 17.27
C THR A 268 9.63 6.55 16.01
N SER A 269 9.17 7.69 15.49
CA SER A 269 9.79 8.34 14.35
C SER A 269 10.10 9.80 14.67
N PHE A 270 11.26 10.27 14.22
CA PHE A 270 11.63 11.66 14.38
C PHE A 270 12.55 12.12 13.26
N VAL A 271 12.55 13.44 13.04
CA VAL A 271 13.42 14.10 12.06
C VAL A 271 14.70 14.56 12.73
N VAL A 272 15.83 14.19 12.15
CA VAL A 272 17.16 14.72 12.45
C VAL A 272 17.56 15.68 11.33
N GLU A 273 17.74 16.95 11.69
CA GLU A 273 18.34 17.92 10.77
C GLU A 273 19.87 17.83 10.87
N LEU A 274 20.52 17.77 9.72
CA LEU A 274 21.97 17.70 9.61
C LEU A 274 22.52 18.94 8.90
N GLY A 275 23.81 19.20 9.08
CA GLY A 275 24.55 20.11 8.20
C GLY A 275 24.74 19.52 6.80
N PRO A 276 25.28 20.32 5.85
CA PRO A 276 25.73 19.80 4.57
C PRO A 276 26.82 18.71 4.76
N GLN A 277 26.72 17.62 4.01
CA GLN A 277 27.62 16.47 4.12
C GLN A 277 28.49 16.36 2.86
N PRO A 278 29.81 16.62 2.94
CA PRO A 278 30.68 16.64 1.76
C PRO A 278 31.04 15.23 1.24
N ASP A 279 30.93 14.20 2.06
CA ASP A 279 31.32 12.83 1.72
C ASP A 279 30.15 11.84 1.95
N PRO A 280 29.40 11.51 0.88
CA PRO A 280 28.31 10.53 0.94
C PRO A 280 28.72 9.15 1.46
N ALA A 281 29.94 8.70 1.14
CA ALA A 281 30.41 7.37 1.53
C ALA A 281 30.78 7.32 3.03
N ALA A 282 31.39 8.39 3.54
CA ALA A 282 31.62 8.54 4.97
C ALA A 282 30.30 8.67 5.75
N LEU A 283 29.33 9.42 5.21
CA LEU A 283 27.99 9.53 5.79
C LEU A 283 27.32 8.16 5.90
N ALA A 284 27.30 7.37 4.81
CA ALA A 284 26.68 6.04 4.80
C ALA A 284 27.25 5.11 5.89
N LYS A 285 28.58 5.10 6.08
CA LYS A 285 29.25 4.34 7.14
C LYS A 285 28.92 4.84 8.55
N THR A 286 28.70 6.14 8.72
CA THR A 286 28.25 6.68 10.01
C THR A 286 26.83 6.25 10.30
N LEU A 287 25.92 6.33 9.31
CA LEU A 287 24.54 5.88 9.45
C LEU A 287 24.45 4.39 9.77
N GLU A 288 25.26 3.56 9.12
CA GLU A 288 25.35 2.12 9.40
C GLU A 288 25.73 1.86 10.86
N ARG A 289 26.75 2.55 11.38
CA ARG A 289 27.19 2.42 12.78
C ARG A 289 26.13 2.90 13.76
N VAL A 290 25.48 4.03 13.48
CA VAL A 290 24.42 4.58 14.33
C VAL A 290 23.22 3.64 14.35
N ALA A 291 22.85 3.07 13.20
CA ALA A 291 21.75 2.13 13.13
C ALA A 291 22.01 0.87 13.95
N ALA A 292 23.22 0.30 13.84
CA ALA A 292 23.63 -0.84 14.65
C ALA A 292 23.66 -0.55 16.15
N ALA A 293 24.14 0.64 16.54
CA ALA A 293 24.37 0.97 17.95
C ALA A 293 23.10 1.37 18.69
N HIS A 294 22.13 1.96 18.00
CA HIS A 294 20.93 2.54 18.63
C HIS A 294 19.64 1.79 18.28
N GLY A 295 19.70 0.72 17.49
CA GLY A 295 18.49 -0.01 17.08
C GLY A 295 17.62 0.80 16.11
N VAL A 296 18.25 1.56 15.20
CA VAL A 296 17.49 2.22 14.13
C VAL A 296 17.06 1.16 13.13
N LEU A 297 15.75 1.06 12.93
CA LEU A 297 15.15 0.12 11.99
C LEU A 297 15.14 0.67 10.58
N ARG A 298 14.90 1.99 10.43
CA ARG A 298 14.88 2.63 9.11
C ARG A 298 15.35 4.07 9.17
N LEU A 299 16.05 4.49 8.12
CA LEU A 299 16.42 5.88 7.91
C LEU A 299 16.22 6.27 6.45
N LYS A 300 15.58 7.42 6.22
CA LYS A 300 15.32 7.95 4.87
C LYS A 300 15.44 9.46 4.89
N GLY A 301 16.05 10.04 3.87
CA GLY A 301 16.05 11.49 3.77
C GLY A 301 16.95 12.04 2.70
N PHE A 302 16.98 13.37 2.61
CA PHE A 302 17.74 14.10 1.61
C PHE A 302 18.87 14.85 2.27
N ILE A 303 20.04 14.82 1.66
CA ILE A 303 21.25 15.43 2.18
C ILE A 303 21.77 16.44 1.17
N ASP A 304 22.12 17.62 1.68
CA ASP A 304 22.84 18.62 0.93
C ASP A 304 24.31 18.22 0.82
N VAL A 305 24.78 17.97 -0.39
CA VAL A 305 26.21 17.73 -0.67
C VAL A 305 26.80 19.01 -1.26
N PRO A 306 27.71 19.71 -0.54
CA PRO A 306 28.34 20.92 -1.02
C PRO A 306 28.93 20.78 -2.43
N GLY A 307 28.64 21.76 -3.29
CA GLY A 307 29.15 21.78 -4.66
C GLY A 307 28.43 20.83 -5.63
N LYS A 308 27.44 20.03 -5.19
CA LYS A 308 26.60 19.22 -6.06
C LYS A 308 25.27 19.92 -6.34
N PRO A 309 24.77 19.94 -7.57
CA PRO A 309 23.48 20.59 -7.88
C PRO A 309 22.27 19.69 -7.60
N MET A 310 22.49 18.39 -7.33
CA MET A 310 21.47 17.41 -7.01
C MET A 310 21.42 17.12 -5.52
N ARG A 311 20.23 16.78 -5.00
CA ARG A 311 20.08 16.28 -3.64
C ARG A 311 20.51 14.82 -3.56
N LEU A 312 21.21 14.44 -2.50
CA LEU A 312 21.57 13.06 -2.23
C LEU A 312 20.42 12.41 -1.47
N LEU A 313 19.79 11.39 -2.03
CA LEU A 313 18.87 10.53 -1.31
C LEU A 313 19.68 9.51 -0.50
N VAL A 314 19.31 9.37 0.76
CA VAL A 314 19.80 8.37 1.68
C VAL A 314 18.64 7.49 2.08
N GLN A 315 18.82 6.18 2.00
CA GLN A 315 17.85 5.18 2.45
C GLN A 315 18.59 4.05 3.15
N GLY A 316 18.03 3.53 4.24
CA GLY A 316 18.55 2.34 4.86
C GLY A 316 17.54 1.63 5.74
N VAL A 317 17.69 0.31 5.80
CA VAL A 317 16.92 -0.60 6.64
C VAL A 317 17.93 -1.36 7.51
N GLY A 318 17.80 -1.20 8.82
CA GLY A 318 18.83 -1.59 9.79
C GLY A 318 20.18 -1.01 9.40
N THR A 319 21.19 -1.88 9.30
CA THR A 319 22.57 -1.52 8.95
C THR A 319 22.82 -1.37 7.46
N ARG A 320 21.86 -1.71 6.59
CA ARG A 320 22.04 -1.64 5.13
C ARG A 320 21.75 -0.22 4.64
N ILE A 321 22.79 0.56 4.37
CA ILE A 321 22.67 1.94 3.90
C ILE A 321 22.98 2.06 2.41
N GLN A 322 22.07 2.70 1.67
CA GLN A 322 22.23 3.05 0.27
C GLN A 322 22.10 4.57 0.08
N THR A 323 22.87 5.09 -0.88
CA THR A 323 22.80 6.49 -1.27
C THR A 323 22.85 6.62 -2.78
N HIS A 324 22.03 7.50 -3.34
CA HIS A 324 22.10 7.86 -4.76
C HIS A 324 21.67 9.32 -4.95
N PHE A 325 22.06 9.92 -6.07
CA PHE A 325 21.59 11.27 -6.41
C PHE A 325 20.22 11.18 -7.07
N ASP A 326 19.25 11.90 -6.52
CA ASP A 326 17.88 11.96 -7.01
C ASP A 326 17.77 13.11 -8.04
N ARG A 327 17.00 14.18 -7.77
CA ARG A 327 16.82 15.31 -8.69
C ARG A 327 17.68 16.52 -8.32
N PHE A 328 17.76 17.47 -9.26
CA PHE A 328 18.29 18.81 -9.02
C PHE A 328 17.50 19.54 -7.91
N TRP A 329 18.22 20.31 -7.10
CA TRP A 329 17.60 21.33 -6.24
C TRP A 329 16.91 22.37 -7.12
N LYS A 330 15.66 22.76 -6.79
CA LYS A 330 15.00 23.86 -7.49
C LYS A 330 15.64 25.21 -7.09
N PRO A 331 15.56 26.24 -7.94
CA PRO A 331 16.16 27.56 -7.66
C PRO A 331 15.75 28.17 -6.31
N ASP A 332 14.49 27.97 -5.90
CA ASP A 332 13.93 28.53 -4.66
C ASP A 332 13.77 27.47 -3.55
N GLU A 333 14.31 26.27 -3.73
CA GLU A 333 14.22 25.19 -2.73
C GLU A 333 15.32 25.33 -1.67
N PRO A 334 14.98 25.43 -0.38
CA PRO A 334 15.98 25.50 0.67
C PRO A 334 16.74 24.17 0.75
N ARG A 335 18.05 24.22 0.50
CA ARG A 335 18.95 23.06 0.61
C ARG A 335 19.11 22.69 2.08
N ARG A 336 18.46 21.61 2.49
CA ARG A 336 18.50 21.10 3.87
C ARG A 336 18.84 19.63 3.87
N SER A 337 19.73 19.24 4.78
CA SER A 337 19.97 17.84 5.09
C SER A 337 18.99 17.40 6.18
N ARG A 338 18.12 16.44 5.88
CA ARG A 338 17.13 15.90 6.82
C ARG A 338 17.06 14.40 6.67
N LEU A 339 17.06 13.70 7.79
CA LEU A 339 16.82 12.27 7.88
C LEU A 339 15.60 12.03 8.78
N VAL A 340 14.65 11.26 8.30
CA VAL A 340 13.65 10.60 9.12
C VAL A 340 14.29 9.33 9.67
N VAL A 341 14.25 9.16 10.97
CA VAL A 341 14.74 7.99 11.69
C VAL A 341 13.53 7.29 12.30
N ILE A 342 13.46 5.96 12.13
CA ILE A 342 12.41 5.11 12.67
C ILE A 342 13.08 3.97 13.44
N GLY A 343 12.59 3.70 14.65
CA GLY A 343 12.96 2.53 15.43
C GLY A 343 11.87 2.19 16.45
N GLU A 344 12.12 1.19 17.29
CA GLU A 344 11.16 0.74 18.29
C GLU A 344 10.84 1.84 19.33
N THR A 345 9.67 1.75 19.96
CA THR A 345 9.24 2.66 21.01
C THR A 345 10.21 2.58 22.20
N GLY A 346 10.80 3.74 22.52
CA GLY A 346 11.93 3.85 23.46
C GLY A 346 13.26 4.20 22.79
N LEU A 347 13.34 4.28 21.45
CA LEU A 347 14.51 4.78 20.74
C LEU A 347 14.91 6.19 21.25
N ASP A 348 16.14 6.30 21.74
CA ASP A 348 16.68 7.54 22.30
C ASP A 348 16.99 8.55 21.19
N ARG A 349 16.04 9.46 20.96
CA ARG A 349 16.16 10.54 19.99
C ARG A 349 17.40 11.39 20.18
N ASP A 350 17.73 11.74 21.42
CA ASP A 350 18.82 12.66 21.71
C ASP A 350 20.16 11.97 21.47
N ALA A 351 20.28 10.68 21.84
CA ALA A 351 21.47 9.88 21.56
C ALA A 351 21.69 9.69 20.06
N VAL A 352 20.64 9.36 19.29
CA VAL A 352 20.75 9.22 17.83
C VAL A 352 21.11 10.56 17.18
N THR A 353 20.45 11.64 17.59
CA THR A 353 20.73 12.99 17.05
C THR A 353 22.17 13.41 17.35
N ALA A 354 22.66 13.16 18.56
CA ALA A 354 24.03 13.47 18.95
C ALA A 354 25.07 12.62 18.19
N ALA A 355 24.77 11.35 17.92
CA ALA A 355 25.67 10.47 17.17
C ALA A 355 25.75 10.82 15.67
N LEU A 356 24.77 11.55 15.15
CA LEU A 356 24.68 12.00 13.75
C LEU A 356 25.16 13.44 13.53
N SER A 357 25.31 14.24 14.59
CA SER A 357 25.72 15.65 14.55
C SER A 357 27.24 15.81 14.46
#